data_AF-A0A117KCH8-F1
#
_entry.id   AF-A0A117KCH8-F1
#
_cell.length_a   1.000
_cell.length_b   1.000
_cell.length_c   1.000
_cell.angle_alpha   90.00
_cell.angle_beta   90.00
_cell.angle_gamma   90.00
#
_symmetry.space_group_name_H-M   'P 1'
#
loop_
_entity.id
_entity.type
_entity.pdbx_description
1 polymer ?
#
loop_
_entity_poly.entity_id
_entity_poly.type
_entity_poly.pdbx_seq_one_letter_code
_entity_poly.pdbx_strand_id
1 'polypeptide(L)'
;MKKIIIHSIPVVTSFIWLALTKSTFNPISLKGPDFLNFYFILLFGFYASIFALKFFEEAISKTTFYYLISISVLGIIKLIRGLYLGKPIGYLLMILILEITVFITIKSFQFNQKLK
;
A
#
# COMPACT_ATOMS: atom_id res chain seq x y z
N MET A 1 11.83 12.14 -10.89
CA MET A 1 12.51 11.84 -9.61
C MET A 1 11.64 12.20 -8.41
N LYS A 2 11.06 13.41 -8.35
CA LYS A 2 10.18 13.86 -7.24
C LYS A 2 9.08 12.86 -6.85
N LYS A 3 8.37 12.29 -7.83
CA LYS A 3 7.33 11.25 -7.61
C LYS A 3 7.83 10.01 -6.86
N ILE A 4 9.05 9.54 -7.18
CA ILE A 4 9.66 8.38 -6.53
C ILE A 4 9.94 8.73 -5.06
N ILE A 5 10.47 9.93 -4.82
CA ILE A 5 10.77 10.42 -3.46
C ILE A 5 9.47 10.50 -2.64
N ILE A 6 8.42 11.12 -3.19
CA ILE A 6 7.14 11.28 -2.50
C ILE A 6 6.51 9.93 -2.11
N HIS A 7 6.51 8.95 -3.02
CA HIS A 7 5.97 7.61 -2.74
C HIS A 7 6.91 6.74 -1.89
N SER A 8 8.20 7.07 -1.79
CA SER A 8 9.14 6.36 -0.93
C SER A 8 9.00 6.73 0.55
N ILE A 9 8.54 7.95 0.87
CA ILE A 9 8.37 8.42 2.26
C ILE A 9 7.45 7.49 3.09
N PRO A 10 6.25 7.08 2.59
CA PRO A 10 5.40 6.10 3.27
C PRO A 10 6.06 4.74 3.52
N VAL A 11 6.89 4.30 2.58
CA VAL A 11 7.64 3.04 2.72
C VAL A 11 8.68 3.19 3.82
N VAL A 12 9.50 4.23 3.75
CA VAL A 12 10.55 4.47 4.76
C VAL A 12 9.93 4.65 6.16
N THR A 13 8.85 5.42 6.28
CA THR A 13 8.17 5.64 7.57
C THR A 13 7.56 4.37 8.16
N SER A 14 6.95 3.51 7.33
CA SER A 14 6.43 2.22 7.82
C SER A 14 7.56 1.28 8.26
N PHE A 15 8.70 1.27 7.57
CA PHE A 15 9.88 0.50 7.97
C PHE A 15 10.60 1.07 9.19
N ILE A 16 10.62 2.40 9.39
CA ILE A 16 11.12 3.02 10.62
C ILE A 16 10.26 2.59 11.80
N TRP A 17 8.93 2.63 11.66
CA TRP A 17 8.02 2.14 12.70
C TRP A 17 8.28 0.67 13.03
N LEU A 18 8.49 -0.16 12.00
CA LEU A 18 8.82 -1.58 12.15
C LEU A 18 10.12 -1.80 12.93
N ALA A 19 11.18 -1.05 12.59
CA ALA A 19 12.48 -1.15 13.23
C ALA A 19 12.43 -0.72 14.70
N LEU A 20 11.74 0.38 15.01
CA LEU A 20 11.67 0.93 16.37
C LEU A 20 10.79 0.12 17.32
N THR A 21 9.68 -0.45 16.83
CA THR A 21 8.69 -1.10 17.69
C THR A 21 8.79 -2.62 17.72
N LYS A 22 9.33 -3.23 16.66
CA LYS A 22 9.38 -4.69 16.51
C LYS A 22 10.80 -5.23 16.32
N SER A 23 11.82 -4.36 16.31
CA SER A 23 13.23 -4.72 16.17
C SER A 23 13.50 -5.67 15.01
N THR A 24 12.75 -5.51 13.91
CA THR A 24 12.83 -6.34 12.70
C THR A 24 12.72 -5.47 11.46
N PHE A 25 13.24 -5.95 10.34
CA PHE A 25 13.06 -5.35 9.02
C PHE A 25 12.16 -6.21 8.12
N ASN A 26 11.62 -7.32 8.62
CA ASN A 26 10.80 -8.23 7.85
C ASN A 26 9.31 -8.11 8.23
N PRO A 27 8.48 -7.36 7.47
CA PRO A 27 7.06 -7.20 7.80
C PRO A 27 6.27 -8.51 7.67
N ILE A 28 6.71 -9.44 6.82
CA ILE A 28 6.03 -10.73 6.63
C ILE A 28 6.12 -11.59 7.90
N SER A 29 7.17 -11.42 8.70
CA SER A 29 7.40 -12.12 9.97
C SER A 29 6.44 -11.71 11.11
N LEU A 30 5.77 -10.56 11.00
CA LEU A 30 4.94 -10.01 12.06
C LEU A 30 3.75 -10.91 12.45
N LYS A 31 3.22 -10.74 13.66
CA LYS A 31 1.92 -11.33 14.03
C LYS A 31 0.78 -10.58 13.32
N GLY A 32 -0.42 -11.17 13.25
CA GLY A 32 -1.57 -10.61 12.53
C GLY A 32 -1.86 -9.13 12.84
N PRO A 33 -2.07 -8.76 14.12
CA PRO A 33 -2.36 -7.36 14.50
C PRO A 33 -1.21 -6.41 14.16
N ASP A 34 0.03 -6.83 14.41
CA ASP A 34 1.21 -6.01 14.12
C ASP A 34 1.40 -5.80 12.61
N PHE A 35 1.15 -6.84 11.80
CA PHE A 35 1.16 -6.70 10.36
C PHE A 35 0.08 -5.75 9.88
N LEU A 36 -1.14 -5.83 10.44
CA LEU A 36 -2.21 -4.91 10.08
C LEU A 36 -1.82 -3.46 10.41
N ASN A 37 -1.24 -3.21 11.58
CA ASN A 37 -0.74 -1.87 11.95
C ASN A 37 0.31 -1.36 10.96
N PHE A 38 1.31 -2.18 10.63
CA PHE A 38 2.31 -1.85 9.61
C PHE A 38 1.65 -1.55 8.25
N TYR A 39 0.73 -2.41 7.82
CA TYR A 39 0.06 -2.32 6.54
C TYR A 39 -0.84 -1.07 6.45
N PHE A 40 -1.50 -0.70 7.55
CA PHE A 40 -2.28 0.52 7.66
C PHE A 40 -1.42 1.78 7.58
N ILE A 41 -0.28 1.83 8.29
CA ILE A 41 0.66 2.96 8.20
C ILE A 41 1.15 3.12 6.76
N LEU A 42 1.52 2.00 6.12
CA LEU A 42 1.99 1.99 4.74
C LEU A 42 0.92 2.46 3.75
N LEU A 43 -0.30 1.92 3.83
CA LEU A 43 -1.42 2.29 2.96
C LEU A 43 -1.85 3.74 3.16
N PHE A 44 -2.04 4.16 4.41
CA PHE A 44 -2.47 5.52 4.72
C PHE A 44 -1.42 6.53 4.28
N GLY A 45 -0.14 6.28 4.56
CA GLY A 45 0.95 7.10 4.06
C GLY A 45 0.98 7.13 2.53
N PHE A 46 0.78 5.99 1.86
CA PHE A 46 0.77 5.92 0.41
C PHE A 46 -0.36 6.76 -0.20
N TYR A 47 -1.59 6.64 0.30
CA TYR A 47 -2.71 7.46 -0.18
C TYR A 47 -2.51 8.95 0.14
N ALA A 48 -1.95 9.29 1.31
CA ALA A 48 -1.56 10.66 1.61
C ALA A 48 -0.52 11.20 0.61
N SER A 49 0.44 10.37 0.18
CA SER A 49 1.42 10.74 -0.83
C SER A 49 0.79 10.99 -2.22
N ILE A 50 -0.27 10.26 -2.57
CA ILE A 50 -1.05 10.52 -3.79
C ILE A 50 -1.77 11.87 -3.69
N PHE A 51 -2.38 12.16 -2.54
CA PHE A 51 -3.03 13.44 -2.30
C PHE A 51 -2.05 14.61 -2.37
N ALA A 52 -0.85 14.45 -1.79
CA ALA A 52 0.24 15.41 -1.90
C ALA A 52 0.67 15.61 -3.36
N LEU A 53 0.76 14.54 -4.15
CA LEU A 53 1.07 14.64 -5.59
C LEU A 53 0.06 15.54 -6.32
N LYS A 54 -1.23 15.37 -6.01
CA LYS A 54 -2.32 16.19 -6.55
C LYS A 54 -2.21 17.66 -6.11
N PHE A 55 -1.81 17.91 -4.86
CA PHE A 55 -1.59 19.26 -4.35
C PHE A 55 -0.42 19.97 -5.05
N PHE A 56 0.62 19.24 -5.43
CA PHE A 56 1.74 19.76 -6.24
C PHE A 56 1.43 19.82 -7.75
N GLU A 57 0.17 19.64 -8.15
CA GLU A 57 -0.29 19.60 -9.55
C GLU A 57 0.45 18.54 -10.40
N GLU A 58 1.06 17.55 -9.76
CA GLU A 58 1.77 16.48 -10.43
C GLU A 58 0.82 15.33 -10.78
N ALA A 59 0.78 14.96 -12.07
CA ALA A 59 -0.07 13.87 -12.54
C ALA A 59 0.32 12.50 -11.96
N ILE A 60 -0.69 11.69 -11.63
CA ILE A 60 -0.54 10.27 -11.29
C ILE A 60 0.19 9.57 -12.44
N SER A 61 1.30 8.89 -12.11
CA SER A 61 2.20 8.32 -13.09
C SER A 61 2.26 6.80 -12.99
N LYS A 62 2.96 6.16 -13.94
CA LYS A 62 3.27 4.72 -13.88
C LYS A 62 3.93 4.32 -12.56
N THR A 63 4.72 5.22 -11.95
CA THR A 63 5.36 5.00 -10.64
C THR A 63 4.35 4.75 -9.53
N THR A 64 3.25 5.51 -9.49
CA THR A 64 2.20 5.34 -8.47
C THR A 64 1.59 3.95 -8.56
N PHE A 65 1.35 3.46 -9.78
CA PHE A 65 0.86 2.09 -9.99
C PHE A 65 1.85 1.02 -9.56
N TYR A 66 3.16 1.20 -9.82
CA TYR A 66 4.16 0.24 -9.33
C TYR A 66 4.16 0.12 -7.81
N TYR A 67 4.10 1.25 -7.09
CA TYR A 67 4.00 1.23 -5.63
C TYR A 67 2.72 0.56 -5.13
N LEU A 68 1.57 0.88 -5.75
CA LEU A 68 0.29 0.27 -5.39
C LEU A 68 0.32 -1.25 -5.57
N ILE A 69 0.86 -1.74 -6.70
CA ILE A 69 1.05 -3.18 -6.94
C ILE A 69 1.99 -3.79 -5.90
N SER A 70 3.11 -3.14 -5.57
CA SER A 70 4.04 -3.65 -4.55
C SER A 70 3.40 -3.76 -3.16
N ILE A 71 2.58 -2.79 -2.77
CA ILE A 71 1.83 -2.81 -1.50
C ILE A 71 0.82 -3.96 -1.51
N SER A 72 0.03 -4.08 -2.57
CA SER A 72 -0.94 -5.18 -2.74
C SER A 72 -0.27 -6.56 -2.67
N VAL A 73 0.90 -6.74 -3.31
CA VAL A 73 1.66 -8.00 -3.28
C VAL A 73 2.08 -8.35 -1.85
N LEU A 74 2.52 -7.38 -1.06
CA LEU A 74 2.84 -7.57 0.37
C LEU A 74 1.61 -8.07 1.16
N GLY A 75 0.44 -7.47 0.92
CA GLY A 75 -0.82 -7.90 1.52
C GLY A 75 -1.21 -9.32 1.12
N ILE A 76 -1.10 -9.66 -0.18
CA ILE A 76 -1.43 -11.00 -0.71
C ILE A 76 -0.51 -12.08 -0.11
N ILE A 77 0.81 -11.83 -0.04
CA ILE A 77 1.76 -12.79 0.56
C ILE A 77 1.35 -13.08 2.02
N LYS A 78 0.96 -12.06 2.77
CA LYS A 78 0.50 -12.24 4.14
C LYS A 78 -0.82 -12.99 4.22
N LEU A 79 -1.75 -12.70 3.31
CA LEU A 79 -3.05 -13.35 3.24
C LEU A 79 -2.89 -14.86 2.99
N ILE A 80 -2.06 -15.25 2.02
CA ILE A 80 -1.75 -16.66 1.74
C ILE A 80 -1.16 -17.35 2.97
N ARG A 81 -0.19 -16.69 3.64
CA ARG A 81 0.41 -17.25 4.86
C ARG A 81 -0.61 -17.39 6.00
N GLY A 82 -1.52 -16.42 6.15
CA GLY A 82 -2.58 -16.45 7.15
C GLY A 82 -3.58 -17.59 6.91
N LEU A 83 -3.97 -17.81 5.65
CA LEU A 83 -4.81 -18.94 5.24
C LEU A 83 -4.14 -20.28 5.54
N TYR A 84 -2.88 -20.44 5.14
CA TYR A 84 -2.13 -21.68 5.36
C TYR A 84 -2.00 -22.03 6.85
N LEU A 85 -1.88 -21.03 7.71
CA LEU A 85 -1.79 -21.20 9.17
C LEU A 85 -3.16 -21.26 9.88
N GLY A 86 -4.27 -21.26 9.13
CA GLY A 86 -5.63 -21.26 9.69
C GLY A 86 -5.94 -20.04 10.56
N LYS A 87 -5.26 -18.91 10.34
CA LYS A 87 -5.43 -17.68 11.13
C LYS A 87 -6.56 -16.81 10.54
N PRO A 88 -7.27 -16.04 11.38
CA PRO A 88 -8.27 -15.10 10.89
C PRO A 88 -7.59 -14.00 10.05
N ILE A 89 -8.10 -13.80 8.83
CA ILE A 89 -7.57 -12.83 7.85
C ILE A 89 -8.63 -11.84 7.34
N GLY A 90 -9.81 -11.81 7.96
CA GLY A 90 -10.96 -11.03 7.46
C GLY A 90 -10.65 -9.55 7.22
N TYR A 91 -9.99 -8.88 8.18
CA TYR A 91 -9.59 -7.47 8.02
C TYR A 91 -8.64 -7.25 6.85
N LEU A 92 -7.64 -8.13 6.69
CA LEU A 92 -6.69 -8.01 5.58
C LEU A 92 -7.38 -8.20 4.23
N LEU A 93 -8.30 -9.16 4.15
CA LEU A 93 -9.09 -9.42 2.95
C LEU A 93 -9.96 -8.21 2.58
N MET A 94 -10.63 -7.59 3.56
CA MET A 94 -11.43 -6.38 3.33
C MET A 94 -10.58 -5.20 2.81
N ILE A 95 -9.39 -5.02 3.37
CA ILE A 95 -8.46 -3.97 2.92
C ILE A 95 -8.01 -4.21 1.48
N LEU A 96 -7.66 -5.45 1.13
CA LEU A 96 -7.25 -5.80 -0.23
C LEU A 96 -8.37 -5.62 -1.25
N ILE A 97 -9.61 -5.97 -0.91
CA ILE A 97 -10.77 -5.70 -1.78
C ILE A 97 -10.90 -4.21 -2.05
N LEU A 98 -10.82 -3.38 -1.00
CA LEU A 98 -10.92 -1.93 -1.12
C LEU A 98 -9.77 -1.36 -1.98
N GLU A 99 -8.55 -1.85 -1.81
CA GLU A 99 -7.39 -1.45 -2.61
C GLU A 99 -7.57 -1.76 -4.10
N ILE A 100 -8.11 -2.94 -4.43
CA ILE A 100 -8.43 -3.34 -5.81
C ILE A 100 -9.55 -2.46 -6.39
N THR A 101 -10.61 -2.17 -5.62
CA THR A 101 -11.69 -1.29 -6.07
C THR A 101 -11.15 0.09 -6.43
N VAL A 102 -10.32 0.69 -5.55
CA VAL A 102 -9.71 2.00 -5.80
C VAL A 102 -8.80 1.96 -7.04
N PHE A 103 -8.00 0.91 -7.20
CA PHE A 103 -7.15 0.72 -8.38
C PHE A 103 -7.95 0.72 -9.68
N ILE A 104 -9.05 -0.03 -9.73
CA ILE A 104 -9.94 -0.12 -10.91
C ILE A 104 -10.55 1.26 -11.21
N THR A 105 -11.04 1.98 -10.19
CA THR A 105 -11.65 3.31 -10.36
C THR A 105 -10.65 4.32 -10.92
N ILE A 106 -9.42 4.38 -10.38
CA ILE A 106 -8.39 5.31 -10.86
C ILE A 106 -8.01 5.01 -12.31
N LYS A 107 -7.81 3.73 -12.65
CA LYS A 107 -7.44 3.31 -14.00
C LYS A 107 -8.56 3.62 -15.01
N SER A 108 -9.81 3.36 -14.65
CA SER A 108 -10.98 3.67 -15.48
C SER A 108 -11.10 5.18 -15.75
N PHE A 109 -10.91 6.01 -14.72
CA PHE A 109 -10.93 7.46 -14.86
C PHE A 109 -9.82 7.98 -15.79
N GLN A 110 -8.59 7.47 -15.65
CA GLN A 110 -7.49 7.83 -16.55
C GLN A 110 -7.72 7.37 -18.00
N PHE A 111 -8.32 6.19 -18.19
CA PHE A 111 -8.66 5.68 -19.52
C PHE A 111 -9.70 6.57 -20.22
N ASN A 112 -10.76 6.96 -19.51
CA ASN A 112 -11.78 7.87 -20.05
C ASN A 112 -11.24 9.27 -20.37
N GLN A 113 -10.28 9.78 -19.60
CA GLN A 113 -9.63 11.06 -19.93
C GLN A 113 -8.73 10.99 -21.17
N LYS A 114 -8.16 9.83 -21.49
CA LYS A 114 -7.37 9.64 -22.71
C LYS A 114 -8.20 9.51 -23.99
N LEU A 115 -9.49 9.21 -23.86
CA LEU A 115 -10.42 9.01 -24.97
C LEU A 115 -11.26 10.25 -25.30
N LYS A 116 -11.23 11.29 -24.46
CA LYS A 116 -11.74 12.63 -24.77
C LYS A 116 -10.66 13.46 -25.43
#